data_AF-A0A431K3N2-F1
#
_entry.id   AF-A0A431K3N2-F1
#
_cell.length_a   1.000
_cell.length_b   1.000
_cell.length_c   1.000
_cell.angle_alpha   90.00
_cell.angle_beta   90.00
_cell.angle_gamma   90.00
#
_symmetry.space_group_name_H-M   'P 1'
#
loop_
_entity.id
_entity.type
_entity.pdbx_description
1 polymer ?
#
loop_
_entity_poly.entity_id
_entity_poly.type
_entity_poly.pdbx_seq_one_letter_code
_entity_poly.pdbx_strand_id
1 'polypeptide(L)'
;MKIRQLLVASVGLALATVSCAETLFDIQALDTLGDIKKKFPNATITVVKAAWVRENQGFYSLEGPGQPGKLMLAFNDDRPSWRESHERAWNAMSKASEPTDGQKYWENFTATKAHADDESALTISWVRWIPPSPIPLERYRSKYGAPDKCGFSDVDLTPYCTWTQRGLFATLSDDKKSVMFADGLYTRDELLAANLRRYGAILDWLNSIERKTT
;
A
#
# COMPACT_ATOMS: atom_id res chain seq x y z
N MET A 1 26.85 -57.36 -22.24
CA MET A 1 27.50 -56.29 -21.45
C MET A 1 27.17 -54.93 -22.07
N LYS A 2 26.25 -54.18 -21.46
CA LYS A 2 26.09 -52.71 -21.57
C LYS A 2 25.05 -52.27 -20.54
N ILE A 3 25.55 -51.80 -19.41
CA ILE A 3 24.84 -51.03 -18.38
C ILE A 3 24.65 -49.62 -18.92
N ARG A 4 23.46 -49.02 -18.76
CA ARG A 4 23.14 -47.56 -18.70
C ARG A 4 21.63 -47.41 -18.86
N GLN A 5 20.85 -46.60 -18.15
CA GLN A 5 20.98 -45.76 -16.97
C GLN A 5 19.52 -45.36 -16.63
N LEU A 6 19.17 -45.29 -15.35
CA LEU A 6 17.90 -44.76 -14.84
C LEU A 6 17.63 -43.34 -15.34
N LEU A 7 16.35 -42.99 -15.55
CA LEU A 7 15.86 -41.63 -15.28
C LEU A 7 14.39 -41.71 -14.85
N VAL A 8 14.20 -41.68 -13.53
CA VAL A 8 12.93 -41.44 -12.86
C VAL A 8 12.64 -39.96 -12.99
N ALA A 9 11.62 -39.60 -13.77
CA ALA A 9 11.14 -38.22 -13.88
C ALA A 9 10.08 -37.97 -12.79
N SER A 10 10.54 -37.61 -11.60
CA SER A 10 9.68 -37.04 -10.56
C SER A 10 9.39 -35.58 -10.91
N VAL A 11 8.31 -35.33 -11.66
CA VAL A 11 7.80 -33.97 -11.89
C VAL A 11 7.09 -33.53 -10.61
N GLY A 12 7.85 -32.93 -9.69
CA GLY A 12 7.31 -32.21 -8.54
C GLY A 12 6.63 -30.93 -9.02
N LEU A 13 5.31 -30.94 -9.10
CA LEU A 13 4.50 -29.77 -9.37
C LEU A 13 4.51 -28.88 -8.10
N ALA A 14 5.53 -28.04 -7.96
CA ALA A 14 5.55 -27.00 -6.94
C ALA A 14 4.50 -25.95 -7.31
N LEU A 15 3.29 -26.08 -6.76
CA LEU A 15 2.28 -25.03 -6.76
C LEU A 15 2.83 -23.87 -5.93
N ALA A 16 3.50 -22.92 -6.59
CA ALA A 16 3.77 -21.62 -6.00
C ALA A 16 2.41 -20.93 -5.80
N THR A 17 1.87 -21.03 -4.58
CA THR A 17 0.76 -20.18 -4.17
C THR A 17 1.29 -18.75 -4.16
N VAL A 18 0.96 -17.99 -5.21
CA VAL A 18 1.16 -16.55 -5.22
C VAL A 18 0.24 -15.99 -4.14
N SER A 19 0.78 -15.80 -2.93
CA SER A 19 0.07 -15.17 -1.83
C SER A 19 -0.04 -13.69 -2.19
N CYS A 20 -1.11 -13.30 -2.89
CA CYS A 20 -1.52 -11.91 -2.92
C CYS A 20 -1.77 -11.47 -1.47
N ALA A 21 -1.21 -10.33 -1.07
CA ALA A 21 -1.53 -9.75 0.21
C ALA A 21 -3.05 -9.51 0.31
N GLU A 22 -3.59 -9.72 1.51
CA GLU A 22 -5.00 -9.43 1.73
C GLU A 22 -5.15 -7.91 1.84
N THR A 23 -5.78 -7.29 0.85
CA THR A 23 -6.23 -5.90 0.97
C THR A 23 -7.24 -5.81 2.10
N LEU A 24 -6.90 -5.10 3.19
CA LEU A 24 -7.82 -4.89 4.29
C LEU A 24 -9.07 -4.16 3.79
N PHE A 25 -10.21 -4.82 3.90
CA PHE A 25 -11.52 -4.30 3.49
C PHE A 25 -11.57 -3.86 2.01
N ASP A 26 -10.84 -4.56 1.13
CA ASP A 26 -10.72 -4.24 -0.31
C ASP A 26 -10.21 -2.82 -0.59
N ILE A 27 -9.49 -2.20 0.35
CA ILE A 27 -8.77 -0.95 0.12
C ILE A 27 -7.45 -1.30 -0.56
N GLN A 28 -7.33 -0.95 -1.84
CA GLN A 28 -6.21 -1.32 -2.69
C GLN A 28 -5.12 -0.25 -2.65
N ALA A 29 -3.89 -0.66 -2.99
CA ALA A 29 -2.78 0.26 -3.13
C ALA A 29 -3.14 1.42 -4.07
N LEU A 30 -2.84 2.65 -3.65
CA LEU A 30 -3.12 3.90 -4.37
C LEU A 30 -4.60 4.20 -4.65
N ASP A 31 -5.55 3.52 -4.00
CA ASP A 31 -6.93 4.02 -3.92
C ASP A 31 -6.92 5.47 -3.43
N THR A 32 -7.71 6.32 -4.07
CA THR A 32 -7.80 7.70 -3.62
C THR A 32 -8.76 7.87 -2.45
N LEU A 33 -8.72 9.04 -1.80
CA LEU A 33 -9.76 9.40 -0.84
C LEU A 33 -11.17 9.32 -1.47
N GLY A 34 -11.31 9.74 -2.74
CA GLY A 34 -12.56 9.61 -3.49
C GLY A 34 -12.97 8.15 -3.74
N ASP A 35 -12.04 7.26 -4.06
CA ASP A 35 -12.33 5.83 -4.23
C ASP A 35 -12.77 5.20 -2.90
N ILE A 36 -12.13 5.56 -1.79
CA ILE A 36 -12.53 5.10 -0.45
C ILE A 36 -13.92 5.62 -0.08
N LYS A 37 -14.24 6.89 -0.35
CA LYS A 37 -15.60 7.43 -0.14
C LYS A 37 -16.66 6.67 -0.95
N LYS A 38 -16.35 6.25 -2.17
CA LYS A 38 -17.25 5.42 -3.00
C LYS A 38 -17.43 4.01 -2.44
N LYS A 39 -16.36 3.39 -1.93
CA LYS A 39 -16.41 2.05 -1.31
C LYS A 39 -17.17 2.05 0.03
N PHE A 40 -17.11 3.16 0.77
CA PHE A 40 -17.74 3.31 2.08
C PHE A 40 -18.71 4.50 2.11
N PRO A 41 -19.79 4.51 1.31
CA PRO A 41 -20.64 5.68 1.10
C PRO A 41 -21.44 6.10 2.34
N ASN A 42 -21.61 5.19 3.29
CA ASN A 42 -22.33 5.44 4.55
C ASN A 42 -21.37 5.64 5.75
N ALA A 43 -20.05 5.61 5.53
CA ALA A 43 -19.09 5.80 6.59
C ALA A 43 -18.81 7.29 6.84
N THR A 44 -18.55 7.62 8.10
CA THR A 44 -18.04 8.91 8.51
C THR A 44 -16.52 8.90 8.36
N ILE A 45 -15.98 9.79 7.52
CA ILE A 45 -14.54 9.98 7.35
C ILE A 45 -14.16 11.34 7.94
N THR A 46 -13.26 11.34 8.93
CA THR A 46 -12.82 12.54 9.65
C THR A 46 -11.31 12.69 9.63
N VAL A 47 -10.83 13.92 9.51
CA VAL A 47 -9.40 14.23 9.61
C VAL A 47 -8.92 14.00 11.04
N VAL A 48 -7.80 13.30 11.20
CA VAL A 48 -7.16 13.04 12.48
C VAL A 48 -5.87 13.85 12.56
N LYS A 49 -5.82 14.79 13.51
CA LYS A 49 -4.61 15.57 13.77
C LYS A 49 -3.63 14.72 14.59
N ALA A 50 -2.50 14.36 14.00
CA ALA A 50 -1.42 13.67 14.70
C ALA A 50 -0.09 14.37 14.44
N ALA A 51 0.76 14.46 15.48
CA ALA A 51 2.00 15.24 15.44
C ALA A 51 3.04 14.71 14.43
N TRP A 52 2.93 13.45 14.01
CA TRP A 52 3.85 12.82 13.07
C TRP A 52 3.43 13.00 11.59
N VAL A 53 2.22 13.52 11.33
CA VAL A 53 1.71 13.72 9.96
C VAL A 53 2.43 14.91 9.34
N ARG A 54 3.05 14.68 8.19
CA ARG A 54 3.78 15.72 7.44
C ARG A 54 2.83 16.55 6.57
N GLU A 55 3.30 17.70 6.08
CA GLU A 55 2.51 18.61 5.24
C GLU A 55 1.99 17.95 3.96
N ASN A 56 2.70 16.96 3.41
CA ASN A 56 2.31 16.20 2.22
C ASN A 56 1.62 14.87 2.55
N GLN A 57 0.98 14.77 3.71
CA GLN A 57 0.30 13.56 4.15
C GLN A 57 -1.09 13.88 4.69
N GLY A 58 -2.02 12.96 4.45
CA GLY A 58 -3.36 12.99 5.01
C GLY A 58 -3.52 11.86 6.02
N PHE A 59 -4.14 12.13 7.17
CA PHE A 59 -4.49 11.09 8.13
C PHE A 59 -5.94 11.20 8.54
N TYR A 60 -6.69 10.12 8.34
CA TYR A 60 -8.13 10.10 8.51
C TYR A 60 -8.55 8.91 9.35
N SER A 61 -9.65 9.05 10.07
CA SER A 61 -10.40 7.91 10.59
C SER A 61 -11.63 7.66 9.74
N LEU A 62 -11.99 6.39 9.59
CA LEU A 62 -13.21 5.94 8.94
C LEU A 62 -13.97 5.01 9.91
N GLU A 63 -15.22 5.35 10.20
CA GLU A 63 -16.14 4.59 11.04
C GLU A 63 -17.54 4.60 10.43
N GLY A 64 -18.28 3.50 10.50
CA GLY A 64 -19.67 3.51 10.04
C GLY A 64 -20.28 2.14 9.81
N PRO A 65 -21.53 2.10 9.33
CA PRO A 65 -22.24 0.88 9.01
C PRO A 65 -21.49 0.06 7.94
N GLY A 66 -21.45 -1.26 8.11
CA GLY A 66 -20.84 -2.18 7.15
C GLY A 66 -19.39 -2.57 7.45
N GLN A 67 -18.78 -2.05 8.52
CA GLN A 67 -17.44 -2.43 8.94
C GLN A 67 -17.34 -2.69 10.44
N PRO A 68 -16.78 -3.85 10.88
CA PRO A 68 -16.51 -4.07 12.29
C PRO A 68 -15.28 -3.26 12.73
N GLY A 69 -15.48 -2.26 13.59
CA GLY A 69 -14.40 -1.47 14.20
C GLY A 69 -14.09 -0.17 13.46
N LYS A 70 -12.88 0.36 13.70
CA LYS A 70 -12.40 1.64 13.18
C LYS A 70 -11.25 1.42 12.21
N LEU A 71 -11.22 2.18 11.11
CA LEU A 71 -10.03 2.30 10.29
C LEU A 71 -9.31 3.62 10.55
N MET A 72 -7.99 3.57 10.54
CA MET A 72 -7.13 4.73 10.34
C MET A 72 -6.48 4.62 8.96
N LEU A 73 -6.57 5.68 8.18
CA LEU A 73 -6.16 5.73 6.79
C LEU A 73 -5.07 6.78 6.64
N ALA A 74 -3.87 6.35 6.23
CA ALA A 74 -2.78 7.25 5.93
C ALA A 74 -2.63 7.42 4.43
N PHE A 75 -2.63 8.67 3.98
CA PHE A 75 -2.50 9.04 2.58
C PHE A 75 -1.22 9.82 2.34
N ASN A 76 -0.68 9.66 1.14
CA ASN A 76 0.32 10.57 0.59
C ASN A 76 -0.36 11.59 -0.31
N ASP A 77 0.09 12.82 -0.26
CA ASP A 77 -0.25 13.86 -1.23
C ASP A 77 0.83 13.90 -2.31
N ASP A 78 0.48 13.43 -3.51
CA ASP A 78 1.39 13.39 -4.65
C ASP A 78 1.52 14.74 -5.37
N ARG A 79 0.69 15.75 -5.06
CA ARG A 79 0.66 17.05 -5.76
C ARG A 79 2.01 17.76 -5.76
N PRO A 80 2.78 17.82 -4.65
CA PRO A 80 4.12 18.42 -4.69
C PRO A 80 5.02 17.79 -5.76
N SER A 81 5.07 16.46 -5.85
CA SER A 81 5.88 15.75 -6.85
C SER A 81 5.35 15.96 -8.27
N TRP A 82 4.04 16.08 -8.44
CA TRP A 82 3.44 16.42 -9.74
C TRP A 82 3.68 17.87 -10.15
N ARG A 83 3.70 18.82 -9.20
CA ARG A 83 4.08 20.22 -9.47
C ARG A 83 5.50 20.33 -9.99
N GLU A 84 6.46 19.64 -9.35
CA GLU A 84 7.83 19.57 -9.84
C GLU A 84 7.92 18.95 -11.24
N SER A 85 7.16 17.87 -11.47
CA SER A 85 7.15 17.19 -12.76
C SER A 85 6.51 18.04 -13.86
N HIS A 86 5.47 18.80 -13.52
CA HIS A 86 4.83 19.77 -14.40
C HIS A 86 5.78 20.91 -14.75
N GLU A 87 6.49 21.48 -13.77
CA GLU A 87 7.48 22.53 -14.03
C GLU A 87 8.59 22.04 -14.97
N ARG A 88 9.07 20.81 -14.78
CA ARG A 88 10.03 20.18 -15.70
C ARG A 88 9.45 20.01 -17.11
N ALA A 89 8.22 19.52 -17.22
CA ALA A 89 7.54 19.31 -18.51
C ALA A 89 7.30 20.64 -19.24
N TRP A 90 6.80 21.65 -18.52
CA TRP A 90 6.59 23.01 -19.01
C TRP A 90 7.90 23.62 -19.53
N ASN A 91 8.96 23.60 -18.72
CA ASN A 91 10.27 24.14 -19.11
C ASN A 91 10.85 23.45 -20.35
N ALA A 92 10.62 22.14 -20.51
CA ALA A 92 11.03 21.42 -21.71
C ALA A 92 10.21 21.83 -22.94
N MET A 93 8.89 22.03 -22.77
CA MET A 93 8.01 22.50 -23.85
C MET A 93 8.32 23.94 -24.28
N SER A 94 8.48 24.87 -23.33
CA SER A 94 8.70 26.29 -23.65
C SER A 94 10.01 26.56 -24.38
N LYS A 95 10.99 25.63 -24.29
CA LYS A 95 12.27 25.71 -25.00
C LYS A 95 12.25 25.00 -26.35
N ALA A 96 11.24 24.18 -26.64
CA ALA A 96 11.12 23.48 -27.90
C ALA A 96 10.54 24.40 -28.97
N SER A 97 11.16 24.41 -30.15
CA SER A 97 10.68 25.18 -31.31
C SER A 97 9.32 24.66 -31.80
N GLU A 98 9.15 23.33 -31.79
CA GLU A 98 7.90 22.63 -32.08
C GLU A 98 7.73 21.48 -31.08
N PRO A 99 6.90 21.63 -30.03
CA PRO A 99 6.64 20.56 -29.08
C PRO A 99 5.92 19.38 -29.74
N THR A 100 6.43 18.18 -29.47
CA THR A 100 5.79 16.92 -29.88
C THR A 100 4.46 16.69 -29.14
N ASP A 101 3.57 15.88 -29.71
CA ASP A 101 2.30 15.56 -29.05
C ASP A 101 2.49 14.80 -27.73
N GLY A 102 3.55 14.01 -27.61
CA GLY A 102 3.93 13.38 -26.34
C GLY A 102 4.31 14.39 -25.26
N GLN A 103 5.02 15.46 -25.62
CA GLN A 103 5.35 16.54 -24.69
C GLN A 103 4.09 17.31 -24.25
N LYS A 104 3.19 17.64 -25.19
CA LYS A 104 1.91 18.29 -24.87
C LYS A 104 1.03 17.41 -23.98
N TYR A 105 0.98 16.11 -24.27
CA TYR A 105 0.25 15.16 -23.45
C TYR A 105 0.82 15.11 -22.02
N TRP A 106 2.14 14.99 -21.89
CA TRP A 106 2.79 14.87 -20.60
C TRP A 106 2.65 16.13 -19.75
N GLU A 107 2.77 17.31 -20.35
CA GLU A 107 2.56 18.57 -19.65
C GLU A 107 1.10 18.71 -19.16
N ASN A 108 0.11 18.42 -20.01
CA ASN A 108 -1.30 18.45 -19.61
C ASN A 108 -1.62 17.44 -18.50
N PHE A 109 -1.07 16.22 -18.60
CA PHE A 109 -1.22 15.17 -17.60
C PHE A 109 -0.66 15.63 -16.25
N THR A 110 0.58 16.13 -16.22
CA THR A 110 1.23 16.59 -15.00
C THR A 110 0.55 17.83 -14.41
N ALA A 111 0.07 18.76 -15.24
CA ALA A 111 -0.72 19.92 -14.81
C ALA A 111 -2.01 19.47 -14.09
N THR A 112 -2.73 18.51 -14.68
CA THR A 112 -3.97 17.97 -14.11
C THR A 112 -3.72 17.33 -12.74
N LYS A 113 -2.62 16.59 -12.59
CA LYS A 113 -2.29 15.95 -11.30
C LYS A 113 -1.77 16.93 -10.26
N ALA A 114 -1.03 17.96 -10.67
CA ALA A 114 -0.49 19.00 -9.79
C ALA A 114 -1.57 19.83 -9.07
N HIS A 115 -2.73 19.99 -9.72
CA HIS A 115 -3.86 20.80 -9.27
C HIS A 115 -5.11 19.97 -8.94
N ALA A 116 -4.95 18.66 -8.78
CA ALA A 116 -6.04 17.78 -8.38
C ALA A 116 -6.61 18.15 -6.99
N ASP A 117 -7.91 17.93 -6.81
CA ASP A 117 -8.56 18.03 -5.50
C ASP A 117 -8.09 16.92 -4.56
N ASP A 118 -8.44 17.01 -3.28
CA ASP A 118 -8.03 16.03 -2.27
C ASP A 118 -8.56 14.62 -2.58
N GLU A 119 -9.78 14.52 -3.12
CA GLU A 119 -10.38 13.23 -3.48
C GLU A 119 -9.63 12.50 -4.59
N SER A 120 -8.92 13.23 -5.45
CA SER A 120 -8.15 12.67 -6.56
C SER A 120 -6.65 12.59 -6.25
N ALA A 121 -6.13 13.52 -5.44
CA ALA A 121 -4.70 13.68 -5.14
C ALA A 121 -4.20 12.76 -4.03
N LEU A 122 -5.00 12.57 -2.97
CA LEU A 122 -4.59 11.78 -1.82
C LEU A 122 -4.70 10.30 -2.14
N THR A 123 -3.57 9.59 -2.11
CA THR A 123 -3.48 8.15 -2.39
C THR A 123 -3.13 7.38 -1.12
N ILE A 124 -3.83 6.26 -0.87
CA ILE A 124 -3.63 5.48 0.35
C ILE A 124 -2.22 4.85 0.38
N SER A 125 -1.58 4.99 1.53
CA SER A 125 -0.24 4.47 1.84
C SER A 125 -0.32 3.23 2.72
N TRP A 126 -1.14 3.28 3.77
CA TRP A 126 -1.43 2.15 4.64
C TRP A 126 -2.77 2.31 5.34
N VAL A 127 -3.31 1.18 5.80
CA VAL A 127 -4.59 1.11 6.53
C VAL A 127 -4.36 0.42 7.86
N ARG A 128 -4.75 1.06 8.97
CA ARG A 128 -4.81 0.40 10.28
C ARG A 128 -6.24 0.02 10.59
N TRP A 129 -6.46 -1.24 10.91
CA TRP A 129 -7.70 -1.72 11.46
C TRP A 129 -7.61 -1.88 12.98
N ILE A 130 -8.51 -1.17 13.68
CA ILE A 130 -8.71 -1.29 15.11
C ILE A 130 -10.03 -2.05 15.33
N PRO A 131 -9.98 -3.34 15.70
CA PRO A 131 -11.18 -4.12 15.95
C PRO A 131 -11.97 -3.57 17.15
N PRO A 132 -13.28 -3.81 17.21
CA PRO A 132 -14.11 -3.34 18.33
C PRO A 132 -13.75 -4.02 19.68
N SER A 133 -13.07 -5.17 19.61
CA SER A 133 -12.49 -5.85 20.77
C SER A 133 -11.19 -6.55 20.34
N PRO A 134 -10.21 -6.73 21.24
CA PRO A 134 -8.99 -7.46 20.94
C PRO A 134 -9.28 -8.87 20.40
N ILE A 135 -8.53 -9.28 19.37
CA ILE A 135 -8.74 -10.57 18.71
C ILE A 135 -7.68 -11.55 19.17
N PRO A 136 -8.01 -12.78 19.61
CA PRO A 136 -6.99 -13.76 19.96
C PRO A 136 -5.98 -13.98 18.82
N LEU A 137 -4.69 -13.92 19.14
CA LEU A 137 -3.58 -14.10 18.18
C LEU A 137 -3.69 -15.44 17.44
N GLU A 138 -4.19 -16.48 18.10
CA GLU A 138 -4.41 -17.79 17.48
C GLU A 138 -5.41 -17.73 16.31
N ARG A 139 -6.37 -16.80 16.31
CA ARG A 139 -7.27 -16.62 15.16
C ARG A 139 -6.52 -16.05 13.96
N TYR A 140 -5.59 -15.12 14.18
CA TYR A 140 -4.70 -14.60 13.14
C TYR A 140 -3.80 -15.71 12.60
N ARG A 141 -3.19 -16.52 13.47
CA ARG A 141 -2.36 -17.67 13.05
C ARG A 141 -3.15 -18.71 12.25
N SER A 142 -4.39 -18.97 12.66
CA SER A 142 -5.29 -19.89 11.96
C SER A 142 -5.66 -19.38 10.56
N LYS A 143 -5.88 -18.07 10.41
CA LYS A 143 -6.25 -17.46 9.12
C LYS A 143 -5.04 -17.27 8.20
N TYR A 144 -3.93 -16.78 8.72
CA TYR A 144 -2.80 -16.28 7.92
C TYR A 144 -1.59 -17.21 7.91
N GLY A 145 -1.58 -18.25 8.75
CA GLY A 145 -0.42 -19.10 9.01
C GLY A 145 0.50 -18.54 10.08
N ALA A 146 1.67 -19.15 10.25
CA ALA A 146 2.70 -18.65 11.17
C ALA A 146 3.21 -17.27 10.71
N PRO A 147 3.45 -16.33 11.64
CA PRO A 147 4.07 -15.05 11.32
C PRO A 147 5.53 -15.24 10.91
N ASP A 148 6.01 -14.39 10.00
CA ASP A 148 7.41 -14.36 9.56
C ASP A 148 8.34 -13.89 10.69
N LYS A 149 7.85 -12.95 11.51
CA LYS A 149 8.57 -12.39 12.65
C LYS A 149 7.60 -12.03 13.76
N CYS A 150 8.02 -12.22 15.00
CA CYS A 150 7.42 -11.56 16.16
C CYS A 150 8.53 -10.96 17.03
N GLY A 151 8.24 -9.86 17.71
CA GLY A 151 9.23 -9.16 18.51
C GLY A 151 8.61 -8.03 19.32
N PHE A 152 9.45 -7.05 19.64
CA PHE A 152 9.05 -5.81 20.31
C PHE A 152 9.51 -4.64 19.45
N SER A 153 8.69 -3.60 19.35
CA SER A 153 9.03 -2.35 18.68
C SER A 153 10.18 -1.67 19.41
N ASP A 154 11.15 -1.11 18.68
CA ASP A 154 12.31 -0.43 19.28
C ASP A 154 11.94 0.91 19.94
N VAL A 155 10.77 1.47 19.61
CA VAL A 155 10.35 2.81 20.06
C VAL A 155 9.67 2.75 21.43
N ASP A 156 8.78 1.79 21.61
CA ASP A 156 7.87 1.72 22.75
C ASP A 156 7.81 0.33 23.39
N LEU A 157 8.61 -0.62 22.89
CA LEU A 157 8.63 -2.02 23.33
C LEU A 157 7.27 -2.71 23.22
N THR A 158 6.37 -2.22 22.38
CA THR A 158 5.08 -2.87 22.17
C THR A 158 5.29 -4.17 21.39
N PRO A 159 4.73 -5.30 21.84
CA PRO A 159 4.88 -6.58 21.14
C PRO A 159 4.16 -6.57 19.79
N TYR A 160 4.75 -7.22 18.79
CA TYR A 160 4.17 -7.32 17.44
C TYR A 160 4.44 -8.68 16.78
N CYS A 161 3.67 -8.97 15.73
CA CYS A 161 3.95 -10.01 14.75
C CYS A 161 3.71 -9.51 13.31
N THR A 162 4.44 -10.02 12.34
CA THR A 162 4.31 -9.66 10.92
C THR A 162 4.11 -10.86 10.01
N TRP A 163 3.27 -10.69 8.99
CA TRP A 163 3.15 -11.56 7.83
C TRP A 163 3.50 -10.72 6.60
N THR A 164 4.79 -10.56 6.33
CA THR A 164 5.36 -9.68 5.29
C THR A 164 4.85 -10.05 3.90
N GLN A 165 4.77 -11.34 3.58
CA GLN A 165 4.21 -11.82 2.31
C GLN A 165 2.72 -11.51 2.14
N ARG A 166 2.04 -11.14 3.24
CA ARG A 166 0.63 -10.73 3.24
C ARG A 166 0.44 -9.25 3.50
N GLY A 167 1.53 -8.47 3.59
CA GLY A 167 1.45 -7.05 3.92
C GLY A 167 0.83 -6.76 5.28
N LEU A 168 0.89 -7.68 6.25
CA LEU A 168 0.19 -7.54 7.52
C LEU A 168 1.16 -7.34 8.69
N PHE A 169 0.94 -6.30 9.49
CA PHE A 169 1.63 -6.05 10.74
C PHE A 169 0.61 -5.99 11.87
N ALA A 170 0.73 -6.84 12.88
CA ALA A 170 -0.20 -6.90 14.01
C ALA A 170 0.49 -6.45 15.30
N THR A 171 -0.08 -5.46 15.97
CA THR A 171 0.33 -5.05 17.31
C THR A 171 -0.44 -5.87 18.34
N LEU A 172 0.27 -6.38 19.34
CA LEU A 172 -0.27 -7.29 20.34
C LEU A 172 -0.49 -6.61 21.69
N SER A 173 -1.29 -7.26 22.54
CA SER A 173 -1.33 -7.00 23.97
C SER A 173 -0.01 -7.38 24.65
N ASP A 174 0.27 -6.83 25.83
CA ASP A 174 1.51 -7.09 26.59
C ASP A 174 1.73 -8.58 26.91
N ASP A 175 0.64 -9.33 27.14
CA ASP A 175 0.67 -10.77 27.35
C ASP A 175 0.87 -11.59 26.06
N LYS A 176 0.93 -10.90 24.91
CA LYS A 176 1.11 -11.43 23.54
C LYS A 176 0.01 -12.38 23.09
N LYS A 177 -1.15 -12.39 23.75
CA LYS A 177 -2.26 -13.31 23.43
C LYS A 177 -3.28 -12.73 22.47
N SER A 178 -3.35 -11.41 22.33
CA SER A 178 -4.38 -10.74 21.54
C SER A 178 -3.79 -9.70 20.60
N VAL A 179 -4.35 -9.59 19.41
CA VAL A 179 -4.12 -8.51 18.45
C VAL A 179 -4.99 -7.32 18.84
N MET A 180 -4.33 -6.19 19.10
CA MET A 180 -4.96 -4.92 19.47
C MET A 180 -5.36 -4.09 18.25
N PHE A 181 -4.52 -4.12 17.21
CA PHE A 181 -4.80 -3.56 15.90
C PHE A 181 -3.88 -4.20 14.87
N ALA A 182 -4.25 -4.10 13.59
CA ALA A 182 -3.44 -4.59 12.49
C ALA A 182 -3.32 -3.55 11.38
N ASP A 183 -2.11 -3.36 10.89
CA ASP A 183 -1.78 -2.51 9.76
C ASP A 183 -1.67 -3.37 8.49
N GLY A 184 -2.45 -2.99 7.49
CA GLY A 184 -2.34 -3.43 6.11
C GLY A 184 -1.39 -2.50 5.37
N LEU A 185 -0.29 -3.07 4.92
CA LEU A 185 0.72 -2.50 4.06
C LEU A 185 0.60 -3.14 2.69
N TYR A 186 0.98 -2.40 1.65
CA TYR A 186 0.97 -2.92 0.30
C TYR A 186 2.32 -3.54 -0.06
N THR A 187 2.27 -4.73 -0.65
CA THR A 187 3.43 -5.40 -1.22
C THR A 187 3.94 -4.66 -2.44
N ARG A 188 5.18 -4.94 -2.83
CA ARG A 188 5.79 -4.38 -4.04
C ARG A 188 4.92 -4.66 -5.28
N ASP A 189 4.44 -5.89 -5.42
CA ASP A 189 3.67 -6.30 -6.60
C ASP A 189 2.32 -5.56 -6.67
N GLU A 190 1.68 -5.31 -5.53
CA GLU A 190 0.46 -4.49 -5.48
C GLU A 190 0.73 -3.04 -5.84
N LEU A 191 1.82 -2.45 -5.34
CA LEU A 191 2.22 -1.10 -5.70
C LEU A 191 2.55 -0.99 -7.19
N LEU A 192 3.26 -1.96 -7.77
CA LEU A 192 3.55 -2.02 -9.20
C LEU A 192 2.27 -2.12 -10.03
N ALA A 193 1.39 -3.05 -9.68
CA ALA A 193 0.11 -3.22 -10.36
C ALA A 193 -0.78 -1.97 -10.24
N ALA A 194 -0.82 -1.32 -9.08
CA ALA A 194 -1.57 -0.10 -8.86
C ALA A 194 -1.02 1.08 -9.67
N ASN A 195 0.31 1.22 -9.77
CA ASN A 195 0.93 2.26 -10.60
C ASN A 195 0.59 2.07 -12.08
N LEU A 196 0.68 0.84 -12.59
CA LEU A 196 0.27 0.52 -13.96
C LEU A 196 -1.20 0.85 -14.20
N ARG A 197 -2.11 0.50 -13.28
CA ARG A 197 -3.54 0.83 -13.39
C ARG A 197 -3.81 2.33 -13.36
N ARG A 198 -3.11 3.08 -12.50
CA ARG A 198 -3.39 4.49 -12.22
C ARG A 198 -2.73 5.45 -13.21
N TYR A 199 -1.49 5.15 -13.60
CA TYR A 199 -0.63 6.05 -14.37
C TYR A 199 -0.25 5.49 -15.74
N GLY A 200 -0.57 4.22 -16.03
CA GLY A 200 -0.16 3.57 -17.29
C GLY A 200 1.35 3.31 -17.38
N ALA A 201 2.10 3.53 -16.29
CA ALA A 201 3.55 3.38 -16.24
C ALA A 201 4.01 3.02 -14.81
N ILE A 202 5.21 2.43 -14.70
CA ILE A 202 5.88 2.21 -13.40
C ILE A 202 6.73 3.45 -13.11
N LEU A 203 6.47 4.12 -11.98
CA LEU A 203 7.23 5.29 -11.57
C LEU A 203 8.66 4.90 -11.12
N ASP A 204 9.65 5.71 -11.47
CA ASP A 204 11.09 5.42 -11.26
C ASP A 204 11.48 5.14 -9.81
N TRP A 205 10.77 5.70 -8.83
CA TRP A 205 11.08 5.47 -7.41
C TRP A 205 10.85 4.01 -6.99
N LEU A 206 9.94 3.27 -7.65
CA LEU A 206 9.74 1.83 -7.39
C LEU A 206 10.90 0.97 -7.91
N ASN A 207 11.62 1.44 -8.94
CA ASN A 207 12.84 0.80 -9.43
C ASN A 207 14.03 1.03 -8.46
N SER A 208 13.94 2.00 -7.55
CA SER A 208 15.01 2.32 -6.60
C SER A 208 14.99 1.51 -5.31
N ILE A 209 13.88 0.83 -4.99
CA ILE A 209 13.73 0.00 -3.78
C ILE A 209 14.68 -1.21 -3.81
N GLU A 210 15.09 -1.69 -4.99
CA GLU A 210 16.06 -2.79 -5.14
C GLU A 210 17.50 -2.40 -4.74
N ARG A 211 17.87 -1.13 -4.81
CA ARG A 211 19.27 -0.72 -4.55
C ARG A 211 19.62 -0.58 -3.07
N LYS A 212 18.66 -0.75 -2.15
CA LYS A 212 18.89 -0.62 -0.70
C LYS A 212 18.80 -1.95 0.07
N THR A 213 18.59 -3.05 -0.62
CA THR A 213 18.50 -4.41 -0.04
C THR A 213 19.54 -5.38 -0.62
N THR A 214 20.59 -4.86 -1.26
CA THR A 214 21.82 -5.60 -1.58
C THR A 214 23.00 -5.08 -0.77
#